data_AF-A0A9D2CN58-F1
#
_entry.id   AF-A0A9D2CN58-F1
#
_cell.length_a   1.000
_cell.length_b   1.000
_cell.length_c   1.000
_cell.angle_alpha   90.00
_cell.angle_beta   90.00
_cell.angle_gamma   90.00
#
_symmetry.space_group_name_H-M   'P 1'
#
loop_
_entity.id
_entity.type
_entity.pdbx_description
1 polymer ?
#
loop_
_entity_poly.entity_id
_entity_poly.type
_entity_poly.pdbx_seq_one_letter_code
_entity_poly.pdbx_strand_id
1 'polypeptide(L)'
;MTLMDQIQENKKMDSRKNFADFYNTFNLDSLFSKPMADFILNGKRKAKNHQLVMSFLSKCITIYREHTKDYVHCSTSVHDLYENYNVTHEVGIIPERLQAATGREMAVVKRAINNNPKSINNQATNDVRDTLSYDLINSKYSVDNIFNNVIAYKELDRRLMRAQIGDGTNIKTIYDVSQKTGISIDVLEGLSQACRHKDDYLDVYQKLIELSIPYQLN
;
A
#
# COMPACT_ATOMS: atom_id res chain seq x y z
N MET A 1 13.84 11.13 18.19
CA MET A 1 13.30 10.12 17.26
C MET A 1 13.67 10.55 15.85
N THR A 2 14.33 9.68 15.09
CA THR A 2 14.71 9.93 13.69
C THR A 2 13.53 9.69 12.75
N LEU A 3 13.66 10.07 11.48
CA LEU A 3 12.67 9.71 10.46
C LEU A 3 12.66 8.21 10.19
N MET A 4 13.81 7.54 10.31
CA MET A 4 13.88 6.08 10.23
C MET A 4 13.11 5.39 11.36
N ASP A 5 13.17 5.91 12.59
CA ASP A 5 12.41 5.35 13.72
C ASP A 5 10.91 5.33 13.44
N GLN A 6 10.37 6.40 12.83
CA GLN A 6 8.95 6.49 12.46
C GLN A 6 8.57 5.45 11.38
N ILE A 7 9.46 5.19 10.42
CA ILE A 7 9.25 4.10 9.44
C ILE A 7 9.23 2.74 10.16
N GLN A 8 10.09 2.53 11.17
CA GLN A 8 10.06 1.30 11.97
C GLN A 8 8.79 1.19 12.82
N GLU A 9 8.22 2.30 13.31
CA GLU A 9 6.91 2.29 13.97
C GLU A 9 5.80 1.87 13.01
N ASN A 10 5.79 2.40 11.78
CA ASN A 10 4.82 1.97 10.76
C ASN A 10 4.96 0.47 10.45
N LYS A 11 6.19 -0.05 10.39
CA LYS A 11 6.45 -1.49 10.22
C LYS A 11 5.86 -2.33 11.36
N LYS A 12 5.82 -1.80 12.59
CA LYS A 12 5.19 -2.49 13.72
C LYS A 12 3.68 -2.57 13.58
N MET A 13 3.03 -1.63 12.90
CA MET A 13 1.58 -1.63 12.61
C MET A 13 1.25 -2.51 11.40
N ASP A 14 2.03 -2.39 10.32
CA ASP A 14 1.96 -3.23 9.13
C ASP A 14 3.37 -3.65 8.72
N SER A 15 3.68 -4.94 8.87
CA SER A 15 4.98 -5.53 8.55
C SER A 15 5.45 -5.32 7.10
N ARG A 16 4.56 -4.92 6.19
CA ARG A 16 4.86 -4.57 4.80
C ARG A 16 5.45 -3.16 4.68
N LYS A 17 5.09 -2.24 5.59
CA LYS A 17 5.48 -0.82 5.58
C LYS A 17 6.90 -0.62 6.13
N ASN A 18 7.90 -1.16 5.43
CA ASN A 18 9.33 -1.07 5.80
C ASN A 18 10.09 0.00 4.99
N PHE A 19 11.39 0.19 5.24
CA PHE A 19 12.20 1.18 4.52
C PHE A 19 12.24 0.97 3.00
N ALA A 20 12.32 -0.28 2.52
CA ALA A 20 12.32 -0.54 1.09
C ALA A 20 10.97 -0.16 0.45
N ASP A 21 9.86 -0.47 1.13
CA ASP A 21 8.53 -0.08 0.67
C ASP A 21 8.35 1.44 0.68
N PHE A 22 8.78 2.13 1.73
CA PHE A 22 8.78 3.60 1.81
C PHE A 22 9.60 4.23 0.68
N TYR A 23 10.84 3.74 0.47
CA TYR A 23 11.75 4.24 -0.55
C TYR A 23 11.15 4.11 -1.96
N ASN A 24 10.52 2.97 -2.25
CA ASN A 24 9.87 2.70 -3.53
C ASN A 24 8.55 3.47 -3.69
N THR A 25 7.76 3.60 -2.62
CA THR A 25 6.48 4.33 -2.64
C THR A 25 6.67 5.76 -3.10
N PHE A 26 7.71 6.42 -2.60
CA PHE A 26 7.99 7.82 -2.93
C PHE A 26 9.02 7.99 -4.03
N ASN A 27 9.41 6.94 -4.77
CA ASN A 27 10.41 7.02 -5.85
C ASN A 27 11.66 7.84 -5.45
N LEU A 28 12.20 7.57 -4.26
CA LEU A 28 13.30 8.36 -3.69
C LEU A 28 14.63 8.13 -4.43
N ASP A 29 14.69 7.12 -5.29
CA ASP A 29 15.78 6.85 -6.22
C ASP A 29 16.03 7.99 -7.21
N SER A 30 15.00 8.78 -7.52
CA SER A 30 15.14 10.01 -8.31
C SER A 30 15.99 11.10 -7.62
N LEU A 31 16.18 11.01 -6.29
CA LEU A 31 16.89 12.01 -5.48
C LEU A 31 18.17 11.45 -4.84
N PHE A 32 18.08 10.25 -4.30
CA PHE A 32 19.10 9.64 -3.47
C PHE A 32 19.22 8.15 -3.80
N SER A 33 20.45 7.64 -3.84
CA SER A 33 20.63 6.19 -3.78
C SER A 33 20.06 5.65 -2.46
N LYS A 34 19.63 4.39 -2.45
CA LYS A 34 19.04 3.77 -1.26
C LYS A 34 19.92 3.87 0.00
N PRO A 35 21.25 3.65 -0.06
CA PRO A 35 22.13 3.87 1.10
C PRO A 35 22.19 5.34 1.54
N MET A 36 22.17 6.28 0.59
CA MET A 36 22.14 7.71 0.89
C MET A 36 20.86 8.09 1.64
N ALA A 37 19.70 7.62 1.17
CA ALA A 37 18.43 7.83 1.84
C ALA A 37 18.41 7.25 3.26
N ASP A 38 18.94 6.02 3.44
CA ASP A 38 19.10 5.42 4.78
C ASP A 38 19.93 6.30 5.71
N PHE A 39 21.11 6.77 5.26
CA PHE A 39 21.94 7.65 6.09
C PHE A 39 21.27 8.99 6.41
N ILE A 40 20.52 9.58 5.47
CA ILE A 40 19.78 10.83 5.72
C ILE A 40 18.67 10.59 6.76
N LEU A 41 17.86 9.56 6.59
CA LEU A 41 16.73 9.25 7.48
C LEU A 41 17.17 8.88 8.90
N ASN A 42 18.36 8.27 9.04
CA ASN A 42 19.00 7.99 10.32
C ASN A 42 19.74 9.21 10.91
N GLY A 43 19.75 10.37 10.24
CA GLY A 43 20.48 11.57 10.68
C GLY A 43 22.01 11.46 10.60
N LYS A 44 22.53 10.43 9.93
CA LYS A 44 23.98 10.17 9.76
C LYS A 44 24.59 10.97 8.62
N ARG A 45 23.77 11.55 7.73
CA ARG A 45 24.23 12.41 6.63
C ARG A 45 23.24 13.54 6.36
N LYS A 46 23.76 14.72 6.02
CA LYS A 46 22.95 15.86 5.57
C LYS A 46 22.81 15.82 4.04
N ALA A 47 21.59 16.03 3.57
CA ALA A 47 21.31 16.29 2.15
C ALA A 47 21.70 17.72 1.76
N LYS A 48 21.87 17.97 0.46
CA LYS A 48 21.85 19.33 -0.09
C LYS A 48 20.48 19.96 0.20
N ASN A 49 20.43 21.24 0.56
CA ASN A 49 19.19 21.90 1.03
C ASN A 49 18.52 21.16 2.19
N HIS A 50 19.32 20.81 3.21
CA HIS A 50 18.90 19.92 4.30
C HIS A 50 17.53 20.24 4.88
N GLN A 51 17.22 21.51 5.17
CA GLN A 51 15.93 21.89 5.75
C GLN A 51 14.74 21.55 4.82
N LEU A 52 14.86 21.84 3.52
CA LEU A 52 13.84 21.54 2.53
C LEU A 52 13.64 20.03 2.37
N VAL A 53 14.74 19.28 2.25
CA VAL A 53 14.70 17.82 2.12
C VAL A 53 14.10 17.16 3.37
N MET A 54 14.47 17.62 4.57
CA MET A 54 13.91 17.07 5.81
C MET A 54 12.42 17.39 5.97
N SER A 55 11.98 18.57 5.51
CA SER A 55 10.54 18.90 5.45
C SER A 55 9.82 17.96 4.48
N PHE A 56 10.36 17.77 3.29
CA PHE A 56 9.84 16.82 2.28
C PHE A 56 9.75 15.38 2.83
N LEU A 57 10.83 14.85 3.41
CA LEU A 57 10.84 13.47 3.93
C LEU A 57 9.86 13.30 5.11
N SER A 58 9.71 14.32 5.95
CA SER A 58 8.70 14.32 7.02
C SER A 58 7.28 14.24 6.44
N LYS A 59 6.99 15.01 5.39
CA LYS A 59 5.71 14.98 4.67
C LYS A 59 5.43 13.59 4.06
N CYS A 60 6.43 12.96 3.44
CA CYS A 60 6.33 11.58 2.96
C CYS A 60 5.96 10.62 4.09
N ILE A 61 6.58 10.75 5.27
CA ILE A 61 6.28 9.89 6.42
C ILE A 61 4.86 10.11 6.96
N THR A 62 4.38 11.35 6.99
CA THR A 62 2.99 11.66 7.37
C THR A 62 2.01 10.90 6.47
N ILE A 63 2.13 11.05 5.14
CA ILE A 63 1.26 10.35 4.19
C ILE A 63 1.40 8.84 4.31
N TYR A 64 2.64 8.35 4.43
CA TYR A 64 2.89 6.92 4.59
C TYR A 64 2.20 6.34 5.82
N ARG A 65 2.14 7.11 6.92
CA ARG A 65 1.45 6.73 8.16
C ARG A 65 -0.06 6.77 8.01
N GLU A 66 -0.62 7.77 7.34
CA GLU A 66 -2.06 7.86 7.04
C GLU A 66 -2.56 6.63 6.24
N HIS A 67 -1.71 6.13 5.33
CA HIS A 67 -1.98 4.92 4.53
C HIS A 67 -1.48 3.62 5.19
N THR A 68 -1.06 3.66 6.46
CA THR A 68 -0.64 2.47 7.21
C THR A 68 -1.78 1.98 8.09
N LYS A 69 -2.27 0.77 7.81
CA LYS A 69 -3.22 0.08 8.67
C LYS A 69 -2.56 -0.48 9.92
N ASP A 70 -3.30 -0.46 11.02
CA ASP A 70 -2.87 -1.06 12.28
C ASP A 70 -3.39 -2.50 12.40
N TYR A 71 -2.56 -3.45 11.96
CA TYR A 71 -2.88 -4.86 12.10
C TYR A 71 -2.62 -5.39 13.50
N VAL A 72 -1.82 -4.72 14.32
CA VAL A 72 -1.51 -5.18 15.69
C VAL A 72 -2.78 -5.21 16.55
N HIS A 73 -3.67 -4.24 16.33
CA HIS A 73 -4.91 -4.11 17.08
C HIS A 73 -6.14 -4.68 16.34
N CYS A 74 -5.94 -5.47 15.28
CA CYS A 74 -7.04 -6.16 14.60
C CYS A 74 -7.58 -7.32 15.46
N SER A 75 -8.86 -7.23 15.84
CA SER A 75 -9.54 -8.23 16.68
C SER A 75 -9.93 -9.51 15.92
N THR A 76 -10.37 -9.39 14.68
CA THR A 76 -10.80 -10.54 13.85
C THR A 76 -9.59 -11.33 13.37
N SER A 77 -9.59 -12.66 13.49
CA SER A 77 -8.52 -13.48 12.93
C SER A 77 -8.66 -13.65 11.41
N VAL A 78 -7.59 -14.05 10.72
CA VAL A 78 -7.68 -14.38 9.28
C VAL A 78 -8.52 -15.63 9.06
N HIS A 79 -8.49 -16.58 10.00
CA HIS A 79 -9.37 -17.75 9.98
C HIS A 79 -10.84 -17.33 9.96
N ASP A 80 -11.26 -16.46 10.88
CA ASP A 80 -12.65 -16.01 10.96
C ASP A 80 -13.08 -15.24 9.71
N LEU A 81 -12.18 -14.41 9.14
CA LEU A 81 -12.44 -13.73 7.88
C LEU A 81 -12.64 -14.73 6.73
N TYR A 82 -11.84 -15.79 6.70
CA TYR A 82 -11.92 -16.83 5.67
C TYR A 82 -13.22 -17.63 5.77
N GLU A 83 -13.58 -18.08 6.98
CA GLU A 83 -14.84 -18.78 7.23
C GLU A 83 -16.05 -17.89 6.92
N ASN A 84 -16.03 -16.63 7.38
CA ASN A 84 -17.11 -15.68 7.08
C ASN A 84 -17.23 -15.40 5.59
N TYR A 85 -16.12 -15.27 4.87
CA TYR A 85 -16.15 -15.09 3.41
C TYR A 85 -16.86 -16.27 2.73
N ASN A 86 -16.55 -17.52 3.13
CA ASN A 86 -17.16 -18.73 2.59
C ASN A 86 -18.65 -18.90 2.90
N VAL A 87 -19.13 -18.30 3.99
CA VAL A 87 -20.56 -18.30 4.35
C VAL A 87 -21.33 -17.18 3.63
N THR A 88 -20.69 -16.04 3.40
CA THR A 88 -21.33 -14.84 2.85
C THR A 88 -21.40 -14.81 1.32
N HIS A 89 -20.53 -15.55 0.63
CA HIS A 89 -20.50 -15.60 -0.83
C HIS A 89 -21.13 -16.91 -1.34
N GLU A 90 -21.89 -16.83 -2.44
CA GLU A 90 -22.55 -18.00 -3.05
C GLU A 90 -21.55 -19.09 -3.47
N VAL A 91 -20.35 -18.67 -3.85
CA VAL A 91 -19.24 -19.56 -4.20
C VAL A 91 -18.11 -19.34 -3.20
N GLY A 92 -17.92 -20.32 -2.31
CA GLY A 92 -16.78 -20.34 -1.40
C GLY A 92 -15.45 -20.32 -2.14
N ILE A 93 -14.42 -19.81 -1.46
CA ILE A 93 -13.05 -19.72 -1.93
C ILE A 93 -12.21 -20.83 -1.33
N ILE A 94 -11.25 -21.30 -2.12
CA ILE A 94 -10.24 -22.27 -1.69
C ILE A 94 -8.87 -21.57 -1.54
N PRO A 95 -7.94 -22.13 -0.74
CA PRO A 95 -6.62 -21.52 -0.53
C PRO A 95 -5.83 -21.24 -1.81
N GLU A 96 -6.04 -22.02 -2.88
CA GLU A 96 -5.43 -21.84 -4.21
C GLU A 96 -5.83 -20.51 -4.85
N ARG A 97 -7.05 -20.05 -4.58
CA ARG A 97 -7.55 -18.75 -5.08
C ARG A 97 -6.89 -17.60 -4.32
N LEU A 98 -6.74 -17.74 -3.02
CA LEU A 98 -5.98 -16.79 -2.20
C LEU A 98 -4.49 -16.78 -2.55
N GLN A 99 -3.93 -17.94 -2.90
CA GLN A 99 -2.56 -18.02 -3.42
C GLN A 99 -2.39 -17.18 -4.69
N ALA A 100 -3.28 -17.35 -5.66
CA ALA A 100 -3.25 -16.57 -6.90
C ALA A 100 -3.44 -15.07 -6.65
N ALA A 101 -4.40 -14.70 -5.79
CA ALA A 101 -4.71 -13.31 -5.47
C ALA A 101 -3.59 -12.59 -4.68
N THR A 102 -2.87 -13.33 -3.83
CA THR A 102 -1.78 -12.76 -3.00
C THR A 102 -0.40 -12.88 -3.64
N GLY A 103 -0.23 -13.76 -4.62
CA GLY A 103 1.08 -14.12 -5.17
C GLY A 103 2.01 -14.81 -4.17
N ARG A 104 1.49 -15.28 -3.03
CA ARG A 104 2.27 -15.94 -1.97
C ARG A 104 2.35 -17.44 -2.24
N GLU A 105 3.31 -18.12 -1.63
CA GLU A 105 3.37 -19.58 -1.69
C GLU A 105 2.19 -20.23 -0.94
N MET A 106 1.66 -21.33 -1.48
CA MET A 106 0.52 -22.05 -0.91
C MET A 106 0.70 -22.39 0.58
N ALA A 107 1.88 -22.87 0.97
CA ALA A 107 2.16 -23.22 2.36
C ALA A 107 2.09 -21.99 3.29
N VAL A 108 2.46 -20.81 2.78
CA VAL A 108 2.38 -19.55 3.51
C VAL A 108 0.92 -19.11 3.66
N VAL A 109 0.11 -19.22 2.60
CA VAL A 109 -1.32 -18.90 2.65
C VAL A 109 -2.06 -19.80 3.63
N LYS A 110 -1.83 -21.12 3.57
CA LYS A 110 -2.44 -22.07 4.52
C LYS A 110 -2.05 -21.77 5.96
N ARG A 111 -0.79 -21.41 6.21
CA ARG A 111 -0.36 -20.93 7.54
C ARG A 111 -1.07 -19.64 7.93
N ALA A 112 -1.18 -18.65 7.04
CA ALA A 112 -1.88 -17.41 7.34
C ALA A 112 -3.35 -17.64 7.73
N ILE A 113 -4.04 -18.57 7.07
CA ILE A 113 -5.43 -18.96 7.39
C ILE A 113 -5.51 -19.70 8.74
N ASN A 114 -4.60 -20.66 8.98
CA ASN A 114 -4.69 -21.55 10.13
C ASN A 114 -3.94 -21.07 11.38
N ASN A 115 -3.20 -19.96 11.29
CA ASN A 115 -2.33 -19.52 12.38
C ASN A 115 -3.11 -18.90 13.54
N ASN A 116 -2.63 -19.21 14.75
CA ASN A 116 -3.04 -18.67 16.04
C ASN A 116 -3.05 -17.11 16.01
N PRO A 117 -3.98 -16.44 16.71
CA PRO A 117 -4.04 -14.97 16.90
C PRO A 117 -2.80 -14.30 17.50
N LYS A 118 -1.64 -14.95 17.55
CA LYS A 118 -0.35 -14.36 17.96
C LYS A 118 0.60 -14.11 16.77
N SER A 119 0.24 -14.56 15.57
CA SER A 119 0.94 -14.31 14.30
C SER A 119 0.30 -13.16 13.50
N ILE A 120 -0.30 -12.18 14.19
CA ILE A 120 -1.25 -11.23 13.58
C ILE A 120 -0.58 -10.33 12.52
N ASN A 121 0.67 -9.91 12.74
CA ASN A 121 1.34 -8.94 11.88
C ASN A 121 2.59 -9.52 11.18
N ASN A 122 2.35 -10.29 10.14
CA ASN A 122 3.38 -10.63 9.15
C ASN A 122 2.85 -10.37 7.74
N GLN A 123 3.74 -10.26 6.76
CA GLN A 123 3.36 -9.75 5.44
C GLN A 123 2.30 -10.62 4.75
N ALA A 124 2.38 -11.94 4.91
CA ALA A 124 1.45 -12.85 4.28
C ALA A 124 0.08 -12.85 4.98
N THR A 125 0.05 -12.81 6.32
CA THR A 125 -1.19 -12.64 7.07
C THR A 125 -1.88 -11.33 6.70
N ASN A 126 -1.14 -10.23 6.57
CA ASN A 126 -1.70 -8.93 6.18
C ASN A 126 -2.22 -8.95 4.73
N ASP A 127 -1.49 -9.58 3.80
CA ASP A 127 -1.93 -9.69 2.40
C ASP A 127 -3.19 -10.57 2.26
N VAL A 128 -3.28 -11.71 2.97
CA VAL A 128 -4.49 -12.56 2.96
C VAL A 128 -5.66 -11.83 3.61
N ARG A 129 -5.42 -11.12 4.72
CA ARG A 129 -6.45 -10.31 5.38
C ARG A 129 -7.03 -9.25 4.44
N ASP A 130 -6.17 -8.44 3.79
CA ASP A 130 -6.64 -7.45 2.83
C ASP A 130 -7.38 -8.09 1.65
N THR A 131 -6.90 -9.24 1.18
CA THR A 131 -7.56 -9.97 0.08
C THR A 131 -9.00 -10.32 0.43
N LEU A 132 -9.21 -10.85 1.64
CA LEU A 132 -10.54 -11.23 2.13
C LEU A 132 -11.41 -10.01 2.46
N SER A 133 -10.85 -9.02 3.17
CA SER A 133 -11.60 -7.85 3.63
C SER A 133 -12.05 -6.93 2.49
N TYR A 134 -11.32 -6.94 1.37
CA TYR A 134 -11.62 -6.09 0.21
C TYR A 134 -12.15 -6.85 -1.00
N ASP A 135 -12.41 -8.14 -0.86
CA ASP A 135 -12.88 -9.00 -1.95
C ASP A 135 -11.98 -8.94 -3.20
N LEU A 136 -10.67 -8.96 -2.97
CA LEU A 136 -9.65 -8.83 -4.02
C LEU A 136 -9.32 -10.20 -4.63
N ILE A 137 -10.34 -10.89 -5.15
CA ILE A 137 -10.21 -12.22 -5.73
C ILE A 137 -10.61 -12.18 -7.21
N ASN A 138 -9.62 -12.29 -8.09
CA ASN A 138 -9.82 -12.28 -9.54
C ASN A 138 -10.49 -13.56 -10.02
N SER A 139 -11.47 -13.52 -10.91
CA SER A 139 -11.99 -14.74 -11.55
C SER A 139 -10.96 -15.30 -12.52
N LYS A 140 -10.71 -16.62 -12.47
CA LYS A 140 -9.81 -17.29 -13.41
C LYS A 140 -10.29 -17.17 -14.87
N TYR A 141 -11.58 -16.91 -15.08
CA TYR A 141 -12.23 -16.93 -16.39
C TYR A 141 -12.57 -15.53 -16.94
N SER A 142 -12.25 -14.45 -16.21
CA SER A 142 -12.53 -13.09 -16.66
C SER A 142 -11.24 -12.31 -16.79
N VAL A 143 -10.97 -11.82 -18.00
CA VAL A 143 -9.85 -10.90 -18.25
C VAL A 143 -10.11 -9.52 -17.65
N ASP A 144 -11.38 -9.19 -17.39
CA ASP A 144 -11.78 -7.88 -16.89
C ASP A 144 -11.46 -7.71 -15.40
N ASN A 145 -11.21 -8.78 -14.65
CA ASN A 145 -10.88 -8.68 -13.22
C ASN A 145 -9.47 -9.15 -12.87
N ILE A 146 -8.56 -9.18 -13.85
CA ILE A 146 -7.16 -9.58 -13.61
C ILE A 146 -6.47 -8.73 -12.53
N PHE A 147 -6.89 -7.47 -12.37
CA PHE A 147 -6.38 -6.55 -11.35
C PHE A 147 -7.14 -6.63 -10.02
N ASN A 148 -8.15 -7.49 -9.90
CA ASN A 148 -8.86 -7.70 -8.63
C ASN A 148 -8.02 -8.58 -7.70
N ASN A 149 -6.91 -8.03 -7.21
CA ASN A 149 -5.93 -8.71 -6.38
C ASN A 149 -5.18 -7.72 -5.47
N VAL A 150 -4.56 -8.23 -4.40
CA VAL A 150 -3.91 -7.38 -3.38
C VAL A 150 -2.65 -6.67 -3.90
N ILE A 151 -1.98 -7.23 -4.91
CA ILE A 151 -0.78 -6.64 -5.50
C ILE A 151 -1.14 -5.36 -6.25
N ALA A 152 -2.18 -5.43 -7.08
CA ALA A 152 -2.73 -4.31 -7.83
C ALA A 152 -3.25 -3.21 -6.90
N TYR A 153 -4.00 -3.58 -5.86
CA TYR A 153 -4.46 -2.64 -4.83
C TYR A 153 -3.31 -1.88 -4.16
N LYS A 154 -2.26 -2.60 -3.72
CA LYS A 154 -1.09 -1.98 -3.08
C LYS A 154 -0.32 -1.08 -4.04
N GLU A 155 -0.29 -1.43 -5.32
CA GLU A 155 0.33 -0.58 -6.33
C GLU A 155 -0.45 0.73 -6.49
N LEU A 156 -1.79 0.70 -6.57
CA LEU A 156 -2.60 1.93 -6.57
C LEU A 156 -2.38 2.76 -5.30
N ASP A 157 -2.33 2.14 -4.13
CA ASP A 157 -2.06 2.81 -2.86
C ASP A 157 -0.72 3.56 -2.90
N ARG A 158 0.33 2.93 -3.46
CA ARG A 158 1.62 3.60 -3.69
C ARG A 158 1.54 4.77 -4.65
N ARG A 159 0.82 4.61 -5.77
CA ARG A 159 0.65 5.70 -6.75
C ARG A 159 -0.13 6.86 -6.15
N LEU A 160 -1.14 6.59 -5.33
CA LEU A 160 -1.88 7.61 -4.60
C LEU A 160 -0.99 8.35 -3.62
N MET A 161 -0.27 7.64 -2.75
CA MET A 161 0.69 8.25 -1.80
C MET A 161 1.72 9.12 -2.53
N ARG A 162 2.27 8.64 -3.66
CA ARG A 162 3.22 9.41 -4.47
C ARG A 162 2.58 10.66 -5.08
N ALA A 163 1.38 10.54 -5.61
CA ALA A 163 0.63 11.63 -6.21
C ALA A 163 0.29 12.72 -5.18
N GLN A 164 -0.02 12.32 -3.94
CA GLN A 164 -0.26 13.25 -2.84
C GLN A 164 0.98 14.08 -2.47
N ILE A 165 2.20 13.56 -2.66
CA ILE A 165 3.41 14.34 -2.41
C ILE A 165 3.71 15.38 -3.51
N GLY A 166 3.18 15.18 -4.73
CA GLY A 166 3.37 16.12 -5.84
C GLY A 166 4.85 16.37 -6.18
N ASP A 167 5.26 17.63 -6.22
CA ASP A 167 6.64 18.08 -6.48
C ASP A 167 7.56 18.02 -5.25
N GLY A 168 7.05 17.55 -4.09
CA GLY A 168 7.80 17.47 -2.84
C GLY A 168 7.77 18.74 -1.99
N THR A 169 7.21 19.84 -2.51
CA THR A 169 7.00 21.08 -1.75
C THR A 169 5.55 21.25 -1.32
N ASN A 170 4.60 20.82 -2.16
CA ASN A 170 3.16 20.97 -1.94
C ASN A 170 2.45 19.62 -1.79
N ILE A 171 2.10 19.26 -0.55
CA ILE A 171 1.22 18.09 -0.30
C ILE A 171 -0.16 18.39 -0.88
N LYS A 172 -0.73 17.38 -1.52
CA LYS A 172 -2.10 17.32 -2.00
C LYS A 172 -2.89 16.41 -1.07
N THR A 173 -4.06 16.88 -0.67
CA THR A 173 -5.07 16.04 -0.02
C THR A 173 -5.69 15.07 -1.03
N ILE A 174 -6.43 14.06 -0.55
CA ILE A 174 -7.24 13.20 -1.44
C ILE A 174 -8.21 14.05 -2.28
N TYR A 175 -8.78 15.10 -1.71
CA TYR A 175 -9.63 16.06 -2.43
C TYR A 175 -8.89 16.73 -3.59
N ASP A 176 -7.66 17.21 -3.36
CA ASP A 176 -6.85 17.84 -4.41
C ASP A 176 -6.49 16.86 -5.53
N VAL A 177 -6.21 15.60 -5.19
CA VAL A 177 -5.98 14.53 -6.17
C VAL A 177 -7.25 14.27 -6.97
N SER A 178 -8.41 14.16 -6.31
CA SER A 178 -9.72 13.98 -6.93
C SER A 178 -10.02 15.09 -7.94
N GLN A 179 -9.89 16.35 -7.54
CA GLN A 179 -10.18 17.50 -8.41
C GLN A 179 -9.27 17.54 -9.65
N LYS A 180 -8.00 17.16 -9.51
CA LYS A 180 -7.05 17.18 -10.63
C LYS A 180 -7.19 16.02 -11.60
N THR A 181 -7.60 14.85 -11.10
CA THR A 181 -7.68 13.62 -11.89
C THR A 181 -9.09 13.33 -12.40
N GLY A 182 -10.10 13.93 -11.79
CA GLY A 182 -11.50 13.59 -12.00
C GLY A 182 -11.92 12.26 -11.36
N ILE A 183 -11.04 11.59 -10.60
CA ILE A 183 -11.38 10.37 -9.86
C ILE A 183 -12.20 10.76 -8.64
N SER A 184 -13.34 10.10 -8.41
CA SER A 184 -14.17 10.34 -7.22
C SER A 184 -13.43 10.04 -5.93
N ILE A 185 -13.69 10.83 -4.88
CA ILE A 185 -13.11 10.63 -3.54
C ILE A 185 -13.38 9.21 -3.02
N ASP A 186 -14.60 8.69 -3.21
CA ASP A 186 -14.98 7.34 -2.78
C ASP A 186 -14.07 6.24 -3.37
N VAL A 187 -13.61 6.42 -4.61
CA VAL A 187 -12.67 5.49 -5.26
C VAL A 187 -11.26 5.66 -4.71
N LEU A 188 -10.83 6.90 -4.42
CA LEU A 188 -9.50 7.16 -3.84
C LEU A 188 -9.39 6.67 -2.38
N GLU A 189 -10.47 6.77 -1.61
CA GLU A 189 -10.55 6.22 -0.25
C GLU A 189 -10.78 4.69 -0.25
N GLY A 190 -11.44 4.18 -1.29
CA GLY A 190 -11.77 2.77 -1.50
C GLY A 190 -11.12 2.19 -2.76
N LEU A 191 -9.79 2.22 -2.86
CA LEU A 191 -9.05 1.81 -4.08
C LEU A 191 -9.36 0.37 -4.56
N SER A 192 -9.85 -0.51 -3.69
CA SER A 192 -10.29 -1.84 -4.09
C SER A 192 -11.43 -1.82 -5.11
N GLN A 193 -12.23 -0.75 -5.16
CA GLN A 193 -13.27 -0.56 -6.17
C GLN A 193 -12.68 -0.46 -7.57
N ALA A 194 -11.59 0.31 -7.74
CA ALA A 194 -10.90 0.44 -9.02
C ALA A 194 -10.25 -0.87 -9.48
N CYS A 195 -9.90 -1.77 -8.55
CA CYS A 195 -9.31 -3.06 -8.88
C CYS A 195 -10.29 -4.06 -9.51
N ARG A 196 -11.61 -3.84 -9.40
CA ARG A 196 -12.63 -4.81 -9.84
C ARG A 196 -12.67 -4.98 -11.35
N HIS A 197 -12.39 -3.92 -12.08
CA HIS A 197 -12.43 -3.88 -13.53
C HIS A 197 -11.12 -3.35 -14.11
N LYS A 198 -10.72 -3.97 -15.22
CA LYS A 198 -9.43 -3.71 -15.85
C LYS A 198 -9.31 -2.27 -16.31
N ASP A 199 -10.34 -1.74 -16.95
CA ASP A 199 -10.30 -0.40 -17.51
C ASP A 199 -10.32 0.66 -16.40
N ASP A 200 -11.10 0.45 -15.34
CA ASP A 200 -11.11 1.31 -14.15
C ASP A 200 -9.74 1.35 -13.47
N TYR A 201 -9.11 0.18 -13.29
CA TYR A 201 -7.77 0.08 -12.72
C TYR A 201 -6.75 0.88 -13.54
N LEU A 202 -6.75 0.67 -14.86
CA LEU A 202 -5.80 1.31 -15.76
C LEU A 202 -6.01 2.83 -15.84
N ASP A 203 -7.26 3.30 -15.86
CA ASP A 203 -7.59 4.73 -15.85
C ASP A 203 -7.10 5.40 -14.56
N VAL A 204 -7.42 4.81 -13.39
CA VAL A 204 -6.98 5.33 -12.09
C VAL A 204 -5.45 5.31 -12.00
N TYR A 205 -4.81 4.20 -12.38
CA TYR A 205 -3.36 4.05 -12.37
C TYR A 205 -2.68 5.13 -13.23
N GLN A 206 -3.14 5.32 -14.46
CA GLN A 206 -2.57 6.29 -15.41
C GLN A 206 -2.69 7.72 -14.88
N LYS A 207 -3.87 8.12 -14.40
CA LYS A 207 -4.12 9.44 -13.83
C LYS A 207 -3.25 9.74 -12.60
N LEU A 208 -3.02 8.76 -11.73
CA LEU A 208 -2.15 8.92 -10.56
C LEU A 208 -0.67 9.05 -10.96
N ILE A 209 -0.23 8.34 -12.01
CA ILE A 209 1.11 8.49 -12.56
C ILE A 209 1.31 9.88 -13.16
N GLU A 210 0.36 10.39 -13.93
CA GLU A 210 0.45 11.71 -14.55
C GLU A 210 0.57 12.83 -13.51
N LEU A 211 -0.03 12.65 -12.32
CA LEU A 211 0.11 13.59 -11.21
C LEU A 211 1.48 13.49 -10.49
N SER A 212 2.20 12.39 -10.68
CA SER A 212 3.48 12.10 -10.06
C SER A 212 4.64 12.75 -10.83
N ILE A 213 4.79 14.07 -10.69
CA ILE A 213 5.84 14.87 -11.34
C ILE A 213 7.20 14.80 -10.62
N PRO A 214 8.33 15.08 -11.29
CA PRO A 214 9.64 15.12 -10.65
C PRO A 214 9.71 16.08 -9.46
N TYR A 215 10.51 15.72 -8.46
CA TYR A 215 10.68 16.53 -7.25
C TYR A 215 11.48 17.81 -7.52
N GLN A 216 11.02 18.93 -6.96
CA GLN A 216 11.65 20.25 -7.07
C GLN A 216 12.33 20.64 -5.74
N LEU A 217 13.38 19.90 -5.35
CA LEU A 217 14.10 20.10 -4.09
C LEU A 217 15.45 20.84 -4.26
N ASN A 218 15.58 21.61 -5.35
CA ASN A 218 16.80 22.31 -5.77
C ASN A 218 17.06 23.61 -5.01
#